data_AF-A0A4Q5NX56-F1
#
_entry.id   AF-A0A4Q5NX56-F1
#
_cell.length_a   1.000
_cell.length_b   1.000
_cell.length_c   1.000
_cell.angle_alpha   90.00
_cell.angle_beta   90.00
_cell.angle_gamma   90.00
#
_symmetry.space_group_name_H-M   'P 1'
#
loop_
_entity.id
_entity.type
_entity.pdbx_description
1 polymer ?
#
loop_
_entity_poly.entity_id
_entity_poly.type
_entity_poly.pdbx_seq_one_letter_code
_entity_poly.pdbx_strand_id
1 'polypeptide(L)'
;MNTERAKTRGVWQIGPKAAKYRTIRWAGKLLYVLPRLNQNDCVLLIVDVQTRLLPEMWEAERVERNIRMLASMARRLGIPIVVSEQNPEKLGTTVASIREAIGPFDPAAKMRFSAWEAVKDQIDRPQILLCGLESHICVSQTALDALDDGKTVFAIYDAISSRQSPNRSVGWERMKGAGALPSSTEAALYELLGEAGTDDFRAMLALVK
;
A
#
# COMPACT_ATOMS: atom_id res chain seq x y z
N MET A 1 -4.80 -17.17 42.44
CA MET A 1 -5.06 -18.20 41.40
C MET A 1 -4.36 -17.77 40.12
N ASN A 2 -3.44 -18.60 39.67
CA ASN A 2 -2.57 -18.41 38.51
C ASN A 2 -3.39 -18.73 37.25
N THR A 3 -3.61 -17.77 36.34
CA THR A 3 -4.24 -18.01 35.04
C THR A 3 -3.16 -17.97 33.97
N GLU A 4 -2.75 -19.16 33.55
CA GLU A 4 -1.76 -19.40 32.53
C GLU A 4 -2.12 -18.70 31.21
N ARG A 5 -1.12 -18.01 30.64
CA ARG A 5 -1.14 -17.50 29.26
C ARG A 5 -1.42 -18.66 28.30
N ALA A 6 -2.58 -18.63 27.66
CA ALA A 6 -2.89 -19.50 26.53
C ALA A 6 -1.90 -19.23 25.38
N LYS A 7 -0.90 -20.09 25.26
CA LYS A 7 0.00 -20.17 24.11
C LYS A 7 -0.73 -20.86 22.95
N THR A 8 -1.57 -20.14 22.21
CA THR A 8 -2.08 -20.64 20.93
C THR A 8 -1.21 -20.11 19.80
N ARG A 9 -0.30 -20.97 19.31
CA ARG A 9 0.39 -20.77 18.03
C ARG A 9 -0.68 -20.73 16.94
N GLY A 10 -0.85 -19.57 16.30
CA GLY A 10 -1.81 -19.40 15.22
C GLY A 10 -1.46 -20.30 14.03
N VAL A 11 -2.47 -20.97 13.47
CA VAL A 11 -2.35 -21.70 12.20
C VAL A 11 -2.74 -20.74 11.09
N TRP A 12 -1.90 -20.61 10.07
CA TRP A 12 -2.22 -19.84 8.87
C TRP A 12 -3.25 -20.62 8.04
N GLN A 13 -4.44 -20.05 7.82
CA GLN A 13 -5.47 -20.60 6.96
C GLN A 13 -5.87 -19.57 5.89
N ILE A 14 -6.15 -20.06 4.69
CA ILE A 14 -6.65 -19.23 3.58
C ILE A 14 -8.10 -18.85 3.92
N GLY A 15 -8.36 -17.57 4.17
CA GLY A 15 -9.71 -17.06 4.42
C GLY A 15 -10.56 -16.99 3.14
N PRO A 16 -11.84 -16.62 3.23
CA PRO A 16 -12.80 -16.58 2.11
C PRO A 16 -12.48 -15.57 1.00
N LYS A 17 -11.29 -14.95 1.03
CA LYS A 17 -10.83 -13.89 0.11
C LYS A 17 -9.33 -13.97 -0.22
N ALA A 18 -8.72 -15.16 -0.21
CA ALA A 18 -7.30 -15.41 -0.53
C ALA A 18 -6.24 -14.74 0.38
N ALA A 19 -6.59 -13.75 1.20
CA ALA A 19 -5.67 -13.15 2.17
C ALA A 19 -5.43 -14.07 3.40
N LYS A 20 -4.15 -14.17 3.81
CA LYS A 20 -3.73 -14.91 5.01
C LYS A 20 -4.06 -14.10 6.27
N TYR A 21 -5.17 -14.41 6.91
CA TYR A 21 -5.52 -13.82 8.20
C TYR A 21 -5.05 -14.72 9.33
N ARG A 22 -4.55 -14.12 10.42
CA ARG A 22 -4.46 -14.84 11.69
C ARG A 22 -5.89 -15.12 12.14
N THR A 23 -6.25 -16.37 12.37
CA THR A 23 -7.56 -16.70 12.94
C THR A 23 -7.47 -16.93 14.43
N ILE A 24 -8.51 -16.52 15.17
CA ILE A 24 -8.69 -16.89 16.57
C ILE A 24 -10.03 -17.62 16.73
N ARG A 25 -10.10 -18.52 17.72
CA ARG A 25 -11.37 -19.07 18.18
C ARG A 25 -11.85 -18.26 19.38
N TRP A 26 -13.04 -17.68 19.27
CA TRP A 26 -13.69 -16.96 20.36
C TRP A 26 -15.15 -17.39 20.46
N ALA A 27 -15.55 -17.88 21.64
CA ALA A 27 -16.89 -18.44 21.89
C ALA A 27 -17.34 -19.47 20.84
N GLY A 28 -16.43 -20.37 20.42
CA GLY A 28 -16.70 -21.40 19.42
C GLY A 28 -16.69 -20.91 17.96
N LYS A 29 -16.65 -19.60 17.70
CA LYS A 29 -16.59 -19.02 16.35
C LYS A 29 -15.14 -18.80 15.91
N LEU A 30 -14.89 -19.03 14.62
CA LEU A 30 -13.63 -18.64 13.97
C LEU A 30 -13.73 -17.16 13.60
N LEU A 31 -12.84 -16.34 14.13
CA LEU A 31 -12.72 -14.92 13.80
C LEU A 31 -11.42 -14.67 13.05
N TYR A 32 -11.48 -13.80 12.05
CA TYR A 32 -10.30 -13.27 11.37
C TYR A 32 -9.76 -12.09 12.16
N VAL A 33 -8.49 -12.13 12.52
CA VAL A 33 -7.77 -10.99 13.07
C VAL A 33 -7.30 -10.16 11.89
N LEU A 34 -7.80 -8.93 11.80
CA LEU A 34 -7.31 -7.95 10.84
C LEU A 34 -5.86 -7.63 11.21
N PRO A 35 -4.89 -7.84 10.30
CA PRO A 35 -3.51 -7.51 10.57
C PRO A 35 -3.36 -5.99 10.71
N ARG A 36 -2.47 -5.57 11.61
CA ARG A 36 -1.98 -4.20 11.63
C ARG A 36 -0.81 -4.04 10.68
N LEU A 37 -0.65 -2.84 10.14
CA LEU A 37 0.54 -2.48 9.38
C LEU A 37 1.76 -2.56 10.31
N ASN A 38 2.84 -3.18 9.84
CA ASN A 38 4.08 -3.35 10.58
C ASN A 38 5.26 -2.95 9.70
N GLN A 39 6.08 -2.03 10.20
CA GLN A 39 7.27 -1.52 9.52
C GLN A 39 8.21 -2.63 9.03
N ASN A 40 8.38 -3.71 9.79
CA ASN A 40 9.27 -4.82 9.42
C ASN A 40 8.66 -5.79 8.41
N ASP A 41 7.35 -5.72 8.20
CA ASP A 41 6.60 -6.65 7.36
C ASP A 41 6.07 -5.98 6.09
N CYS A 42 6.33 -4.69 5.86
CA CYS A 42 5.73 -3.95 4.76
C CYS A 42 6.74 -3.41 3.73
N VAL A 43 6.26 -3.31 2.50
CA VAL A 43 6.88 -2.56 1.38
C VAL A 43 5.92 -1.45 0.96
N LEU A 44 6.43 -0.29 0.54
CA LEU A 44 5.65 0.71 -0.18
C LEU A 44 5.69 0.41 -1.68
N LEU A 45 4.53 0.16 -2.29
CA LEU A 45 4.40 -0.03 -3.74
C LEU A 45 3.69 1.18 -4.35
N ILE A 46 4.42 1.91 -5.19
CA ILE A 46 3.96 3.11 -5.91
C ILE A 46 3.70 2.75 -7.37
N VAL A 47 2.44 2.76 -7.78
CA VAL A 47 2.03 2.35 -9.12
C VAL A 47 1.89 3.55 -10.06
N ASP A 48 2.75 3.64 -11.08
CA ASP A 48 2.57 4.43 -12.30
C ASP A 48 2.33 5.95 -12.10
N VAL A 49 2.96 6.59 -11.12
CA VAL A 49 2.80 8.03 -10.87
C VAL A 49 3.67 8.88 -11.80
N GLN A 50 3.31 8.91 -13.08
CA GLN A 50 4.14 9.43 -14.17
C GLN A 50 3.77 10.84 -14.64
N THR A 51 4.72 11.55 -15.25
CA THR A 51 4.62 12.98 -15.61
C THR A 51 3.48 13.32 -16.56
N ARG A 52 3.08 12.43 -17.48
CA ARG A 52 1.92 12.65 -18.37
C ARG A 52 0.62 12.04 -17.84
N LEU A 53 0.67 11.23 -16.77
CA LEU A 53 -0.51 10.59 -16.21
C LEU A 53 -1.08 11.36 -15.02
N LEU A 54 -0.23 11.77 -14.08
CA LEU A 54 -0.65 12.45 -12.84
C LEU A 54 -1.51 13.72 -13.09
N PRO A 55 -1.20 14.61 -14.06
CA PRO A 55 -1.98 15.84 -14.28
C PRO A 55 -3.45 15.58 -14.66
N GLU A 56 -3.74 14.41 -15.21
CA GLU A 56 -5.08 14.02 -15.63
C GLU A 56 -5.94 13.48 -14.47
N MET A 57 -5.37 13.31 -13.28
CA MET A 57 -6.04 12.67 -12.16
C MET A 57 -6.94 13.62 -11.39
N TRP A 58 -8.08 13.09 -10.93
CA TRP A 58 -8.92 13.79 -9.99
C TRP A 58 -8.15 14.04 -8.68
N GLU A 59 -8.11 15.31 -8.25
CA GLU A 59 -7.33 15.77 -7.09
C GLU A 59 -5.84 15.40 -7.16
N ALA A 60 -5.21 15.55 -8.34
CA ALA A 60 -3.80 15.23 -8.59
C ALA A 60 -2.84 15.77 -7.51
N GLU A 61 -2.98 17.04 -7.12
CA GLU A 61 -2.12 17.69 -6.11
C GLU A 61 -2.21 16.99 -4.75
N ARG A 62 -3.42 16.62 -4.32
CA ARG A 62 -3.65 15.89 -3.07
C ARG A 62 -2.96 14.52 -3.11
N VAL A 63 -3.13 13.82 -4.22
CA VAL A 63 -2.57 12.47 -4.43
C VAL A 63 -1.05 12.53 -4.45
N GLU A 64 -0.46 13.46 -5.20
CA GLU A 64 0.99 13.66 -5.28
C GLU A 64 1.58 13.98 -3.91
N ARG A 65 0.99 14.93 -3.18
CA ARG A 65 1.40 15.31 -1.82
C ARG A 65 1.40 14.10 -0.89
N ASN A 66 0.33 13.30 -0.94
CA ASN A 66 0.16 12.14 -0.08
C ASN A 66 1.15 11.01 -0.43
N ILE A 67 1.37 10.72 -1.71
CA ILE A 67 2.39 9.74 -2.14
C ILE A 67 3.80 10.20 -1.75
N ARG A 68 4.11 11.49 -1.89
CA ARG A 68 5.37 12.08 -1.43
C ARG A 68 5.56 11.91 0.09
N MET A 69 4.50 12.08 0.88
CA MET A 69 4.54 11.83 2.32
C MET A 69 4.79 10.35 2.64
N LEU A 70 4.11 9.42 1.96
CA LEU A 70 4.36 7.98 2.09
C LEU A 70 5.80 7.61 1.75
N ALA A 71 6.33 8.13 0.64
CA ALA A 71 7.71 7.87 0.22
C ALA A 71 8.73 8.39 1.23
N SER A 72 8.53 9.62 1.73
CA SER A 72 9.39 10.23 2.75
C SER A 72 9.37 9.43 4.05
N MET A 73 8.17 8.99 4.48
CA MET A 73 7.98 8.11 5.63
C MET A 73 8.70 6.77 5.45
N ALA A 74 8.47 6.11 4.31
CA ALA A 74 9.05 4.80 4.03
C ALA A 74 10.57 4.86 4.05
N ARG A 75 11.16 5.85 3.37
CA ARG A 75 12.61 6.09 3.40
C ARG A 75 13.13 6.31 4.82
N ARG A 76 12.43 7.14 5.61
CA ARG A 76 12.82 7.45 6.97
C ARG A 76 12.76 6.24 7.90
N LEU A 77 11.77 5.36 7.71
CA LEU A 77 11.57 4.14 8.50
C LEU A 77 12.36 2.94 7.93
N GLY A 78 13.14 3.11 6.86
CA GLY A 78 13.85 2.01 6.21
C GLY A 78 12.92 0.96 5.57
N ILE A 79 11.68 1.34 5.26
CA ILE A 79 10.72 0.49 4.55
C ILE A 79 11.12 0.45 3.07
N PRO A 80 11.25 -0.74 2.45
CA PRO A 80 11.56 -0.85 1.03
C PRO A 80 10.50 -0.13 0.17
N ILE A 81 10.94 0.54 -0.89
CA ILE A 81 10.07 1.25 -1.84
C ILE A 81 10.25 0.61 -3.22
N VAL A 82 9.14 0.20 -3.83
CA VAL A 82 9.09 -0.37 -5.18
C VAL A 82 8.19 0.50 -6.04
N VAL A 83 8.63 0.79 -7.27
CA VAL A 83 7.95 1.71 -8.19
C VAL A 83 7.75 1.04 -9.53
N SER A 84 6.56 1.18 -10.11
CA SER A 84 6.30 0.81 -11.51
C SER A 84 6.10 2.03 -12.41
N GLU A 85 6.43 1.88 -13.69
CA GLU A 85 6.14 2.85 -14.75
C GLU A 85 5.43 2.15 -15.92
N GLN A 86 4.21 2.59 -16.26
CA GLN A 86 3.45 2.09 -17.40
C GLN A 86 3.92 2.79 -18.68
N ASN A 87 4.42 2.04 -19.67
CA ASN A 87 4.86 2.58 -20.96
C ASN A 87 5.59 3.94 -20.84
N PRO A 88 6.77 3.99 -20.20
CA PRO A 88 7.45 5.25 -19.87
C PRO A 88 7.78 6.11 -21.10
N GLU A 89 7.99 5.51 -22.26
CA GLU A 89 8.15 6.24 -23.53
C GLU A 89 6.93 7.13 -23.84
N LYS A 90 5.72 6.61 -23.58
CA LYS A 90 4.46 7.31 -23.84
C LYS A 90 3.96 8.13 -22.67
N LEU A 91 4.09 7.66 -21.43
CA LEU A 91 3.53 8.33 -20.24
C LEU A 91 4.56 9.14 -19.45
N GLY A 92 5.82 9.11 -19.87
CA GLY A 92 6.92 9.73 -19.15
C GLY A 92 7.34 8.91 -17.94
N THR A 93 8.24 9.48 -17.16
CA THR A 93 8.80 8.84 -15.96
C THR A 93 8.01 9.24 -14.70
N THR A 94 8.28 8.60 -13.56
CA THR A 94 7.81 9.04 -12.24
C THR A 94 8.05 10.53 -12.03
N VAL A 95 7.09 11.24 -11.46
CA VAL A 95 7.19 12.70 -11.23
C VAL A 95 8.32 13.08 -10.29
N ALA A 96 8.93 14.25 -10.53
CA ALA A 96 10.14 14.70 -9.85
C ALA A 96 9.99 14.75 -8.31
N SER A 97 8.86 15.24 -7.82
CA SER A 97 8.55 15.34 -6.38
C SER A 97 8.60 13.99 -5.66
N ILE A 98 8.16 12.93 -6.32
CA ILE A 98 8.20 11.56 -5.79
C ILE A 98 9.62 10.99 -5.92
N ARG A 99 10.30 11.22 -7.04
CA ARG A 99 11.70 10.80 -7.23
C ARG A 99 12.61 11.36 -6.14
N GLU A 100 12.44 12.65 -5.81
CA GLU A 100 13.21 13.32 -4.75
C GLU A 100 12.95 12.71 -3.36
N ALA A 101 11.69 12.41 -3.05
CA ALA A 101 11.32 11.81 -1.76
C ALA A 101 11.87 10.39 -1.59
N ILE A 102 11.88 9.58 -2.66
CA ILE A 102 12.38 8.21 -2.66
C ILE A 102 13.92 8.18 -2.61
N GLY A 103 14.58 9.06 -3.35
CA GLY A 103 16.02 8.95 -3.63
C GLY A 103 16.29 8.04 -4.83
N PRO A 104 17.50 7.46 -4.97
CA PRO A 104 17.82 6.55 -6.07
C PRO A 104 16.93 5.29 -6.04
N PHE A 105 16.36 4.93 -7.20
CA PHE A 105 15.53 3.74 -7.38
C PHE A 105 15.61 3.27 -8.83
N ASP A 106 15.23 2.01 -9.07
CA ASP A 106 15.10 1.43 -10.40
C ASP A 106 13.62 1.10 -10.67
N PRO A 107 12.92 1.85 -11.56
CA PRO A 107 11.51 1.60 -11.83
C PRO A 107 11.29 0.32 -12.63
N ALA A 108 10.29 -0.47 -12.23
CA ALA A 108 9.81 -1.59 -13.02
C ALA A 108 8.96 -1.07 -14.21
N ALA A 109 9.59 -0.91 -15.37
CA ALA A 109 8.89 -0.54 -16.60
C ALA A 109 8.01 -1.70 -17.09
N LYS A 110 6.75 -1.40 -17.46
CA LYS A 110 5.78 -2.42 -17.87
C LYS A 110 4.83 -1.95 -18.97
N MET A 111 4.28 -2.95 -19.67
CA MET A 111 3.16 -2.77 -20.60
C MET A 111 1.84 -3.35 -20.06
N ARG A 112 1.90 -4.33 -19.15
CA ARG A 112 0.71 -4.89 -18.50
C ARG A 112 0.14 -3.88 -17.51
N PHE A 113 -1.19 -3.85 -17.39
CA PHE A 113 -1.86 -2.95 -16.46
C PHE A 113 -1.54 -3.29 -15.01
N SER A 114 -1.71 -4.55 -14.60
CA SER A 114 -1.16 -5.01 -13.32
C SER A 114 0.36 -4.83 -13.28
N ALA A 115 0.85 -4.20 -12.22
CA ALA A 115 2.27 -4.07 -11.93
C ALA A 115 2.86 -5.34 -11.35
N TRP A 116 2.02 -6.24 -10.82
CA TRP A 116 2.44 -7.30 -9.91
C TRP A 116 3.58 -8.16 -10.46
N GLU A 117 3.43 -8.68 -11.67
CA GLU A 117 4.47 -9.51 -12.31
C GLU A 117 5.80 -8.78 -12.51
N ALA A 118 5.79 -7.46 -12.68
CA ALA A 118 7.01 -6.68 -12.88
C ALA A 118 7.72 -6.35 -11.55
N VAL A 119 7.00 -6.42 -10.42
CA VAL A 119 7.51 -5.97 -9.12
C VAL A 119 7.65 -7.08 -8.08
N LYS A 120 6.98 -8.23 -8.25
CA LYS A 120 6.89 -9.28 -7.21
C LYS A 120 8.25 -9.81 -6.74
N ASP A 121 9.22 -9.89 -7.65
CA ASP A 121 10.58 -10.38 -7.34
C ASP A 121 11.39 -9.37 -6.51
N GLN A 122 10.96 -8.11 -6.45
CA GLN A 122 11.54 -7.06 -5.61
C GLN A 122 10.86 -7.01 -4.21
N ILE A 123 9.78 -7.77 -4.00
CA ILE A 123 8.93 -7.69 -2.81
C ILE A 123 9.10 -8.93 -1.93
N ASP A 124 10.04 -8.84 -0.99
CA ASP A 124 10.31 -9.87 0.04
C ASP A 124 9.35 -9.78 1.24
N ARG A 125 8.56 -8.71 1.34
CA ARG A 125 7.66 -8.44 2.46
C ARG A 125 6.24 -8.99 2.27
N PRO A 126 5.58 -9.45 3.34
CA PRO A 126 4.21 -9.98 3.25
C PRO A 126 3.13 -8.89 3.15
N GLN A 127 3.40 -7.65 3.60
CA GLN A 127 2.44 -6.54 3.54
C GLN A 127 2.83 -5.54 2.45
N ILE A 128 1.84 -5.03 1.74
CA ILE A 128 2.01 -4.01 0.70
C ILE A 128 1.22 -2.78 1.11
N LEU A 129 1.91 -1.66 1.27
CA LEU A 129 1.33 -0.34 1.35
C LEU A 129 1.16 0.17 -0.09
N LEU A 130 -0.05 0.13 -0.62
CA LEU A 130 -0.34 0.36 -2.04
C LEU A 130 -0.85 1.78 -2.27
N CYS A 131 -0.20 2.50 -3.18
CA CYS A 131 -0.66 3.79 -3.70
C CYS A 131 -0.36 3.95 -5.20
N GLY A 132 -0.93 4.96 -5.85
CA GLY A 132 -0.66 5.26 -7.26
C GLY A 132 -1.89 5.38 -8.16
N LEU A 133 -1.67 5.19 -9.46
CA LEU A 133 -2.61 5.51 -10.54
C LEU A 133 -2.70 4.35 -11.57
N GLU A 134 -3.80 4.12 -12.27
CA GLU A 134 -5.16 4.55 -11.94
C GLU A 134 -5.85 3.50 -11.05
N SER A 135 -6.63 3.96 -10.05
CA SER A 135 -7.42 3.15 -9.10
C SER A 135 -8.11 1.96 -9.75
N HIS A 136 -8.84 2.18 -10.86
CA HIS A 136 -9.67 1.18 -11.52
C HIS A 136 -8.93 0.33 -12.56
N ILE A 137 -7.67 0.64 -12.86
CA ILE A 137 -6.89 -0.04 -13.89
C ILE A 137 -5.67 -0.71 -13.24
N CYS A 138 -4.54 -0.01 -13.18
CA CYS A 138 -3.28 -0.59 -12.74
C CYS A 138 -3.30 -0.91 -11.24
N VAL A 139 -3.81 0.00 -10.41
CA VAL A 139 -3.82 -0.17 -8.95
C VAL A 139 -4.72 -1.34 -8.54
N SER A 140 -5.95 -1.41 -9.05
CA SER A 140 -6.87 -2.50 -8.72
C SER A 140 -6.37 -3.86 -9.18
N GLN A 141 -5.86 -3.98 -10.42
CA GLN A 141 -5.34 -5.25 -10.92
C GLN A 141 -4.09 -5.69 -10.15
N THR A 142 -3.20 -4.75 -9.81
CA THR A 142 -2.03 -5.03 -8.97
C THR A 142 -2.44 -5.54 -7.59
N ALA A 143 -3.45 -4.91 -6.96
CA ALA A 143 -3.95 -5.34 -5.66
C ALA A 143 -4.54 -6.76 -5.73
N LEU A 144 -5.31 -7.08 -6.77
CA LEU A 144 -5.92 -8.40 -6.95
C LEU A 144 -4.85 -9.49 -7.11
N ASP A 145 -3.89 -9.28 -8.02
CA ASP A 145 -2.83 -10.27 -8.25
C ASP A 145 -1.96 -10.45 -7.00
N ALA A 146 -1.65 -9.38 -6.27
CA ALA A 146 -0.91 -9.47 -5.01
C ALA A 146 -1.68 -10.23 -3.92
N LEU A 147 -3.00 -10.03 -3.84
CA LEU A 147 -3.87 -10.77 -2.91
C LEU A 147 -3.94 -12.26 -3.27
N ASP A 148 -4.01 -12.59 -4.56
CA ASP A 148 -3.98 -13.97 -5.06
C ASP A 148 -2.64 -14.67 -4.74
N ASP A 149 -1.54 -13.92 -4.78
CA ASP A 149 -0.21 -14.37 -4.31
C ASP A 149 -0.05 -14.34 -2.77
N GLY A 150 -1.13 -14.11 -2.04
CA GLY A 150 -1.20 -14.23 -0.58
C GLY A 150 -0.56 -13.09 0.20
N LYS A 151 -0.33 -11.93 -0.44
CA LYS A 151 0.12 -10.70 0.23
C LYS A 151 -1.03 -10.04 0.98
N THR A 152 -0.71 -9.26 2.00
CA THR A 152 -1.67 -8.39 2.68
C THR A 152 -1.58 -7.00 2.08
N VAL A 153 -2.62 -6.54 1.39
CA VAL A 153 -2.62 -5.22 0.75
C VAL A 153 -3.33 -4.20 1.62
N PHE A 154 -2.63 -3.14 2.02
CA PHE A 154 -3.18 -1.92 2.61
C PHE A 154 -3.31 -0.86 1.51
N ALA A 155 -4.53 -0.59 1.05
CA ALA A 155 -4.79 0.37 -0.01
C ALA A 155 -4.97 1.77 0.57
N ILE A 156 -4.10 2.70 0.19
CA ILE A 156 -4.10 4.07 0.72
C ILE A 156 -5.05 4.95 -0.08
N TYR A 157 -6.28 5.05 0.40
CA TYR A 157 -7.40 5.66 -0.31
C TYR A 157 -7.08 7.07 -0.83
N ASP A 158 -6.49 7.90 0.01
CA ASP A 158 -6.15 9.28 -0.31
C ASP A 158 -4.85 9.43 -1.11
N ALA A 159 -4.16 8.33 -1.43
CA ALA A 159 -3.00 8.29 -2.32
C ALA A 159 -3.27 7.44 -3.58
N ILE A 160 -4.54 7.17 -3.87
CA ILE A 160 -5.00 6.44 -5.07
C ILE A 160 -6.01 7.31 -5.82
N SER A 161 -5.86 7.44 -7.14
CA SER A 161 -6.79 8.21 -7.96
C SER A 161 -7.01 7.67 -9.36
N SER A 162 -7.94 8.26 -10.08
CA SER A 162 -8.25 8.04 -11.49
C SER A 162 -8.64 9.36 -12.11
N ARG A 163 -8.73 9.42 -13.44
CA ARG A 163 -9.16 10.65 -14.13
C ARG A 163 -10.51 11.19 -13.65
N GLN A 164 -11.42 10.28 -13.34
CA GLN A 164 -12.76 10.59 -12.89
C GLN A 164 -13.05 9.94 -11.55
N SER A 165 -13.68 10.70 -10.65
CA SER A 165 -14.07 10.21 -9.32
C SER A 165 -14.94 8.93 -9.33
N PRO A 166 -15.92 8.77 -10.25
CA PRO A 166 -16.66 7.51 -10.37
C PRO A 166 -15.76 6.29 -10.62
N ASN A 167 -14.80 6.39 -11.55
CA ASN A 167 -13.85 5.32 -11.82
C ASN A 167 -12.95 5.07 -10.62
N ARG A 168 -12.49 6.13 -9.94
CA ARG A 168 -11.72 6.00 -8.70
C ARG A 168 -12.46 5.15 -7.66
N SER A 169 -13.75 5.41 -7.46
CA SER A 169 -14.61 4.69 -6.52
C SER A 169 -14.86 3.23 -6.94
N VAL A 170 -15.04 2.95 -8.22
CA VAL A 170 -15.19 1.57 -8.73
C VAL A 170 -13.93 0.75 -8.45
N GLY A 171 -12.74 1.29 -8.74
CA GLY A 171 -11.47 0.63 -8.43
C GLY A 171 -11.31 0.35 -6.95
N TRP A 172 -11.64 1.33 -6.11
CA TRP A 172 -11.59 1.22 -4.66
C TRP A 172 -12.51 0.12 -4.10
N GLU A 173 -13.80 0.14 -4.43
CA GLU A 173 -14.74 -0.85 -3.91
C GLU A 173 -14.42 -2.26 -4.42
N ARG A 174 -13.86 -2.39 -5.63
CA ARG A 174 -13.38 -3.68 -6.14
C ARG A 174 -12.22 -4.23 -5.30
N MET A 175 -11.19 -3.43 -5.02
CA MET A 175 -10.05 -3.86 -4.19
C MET A 175 -10.49 -4.23 -2.77
N LYS A 176 -11.29 -3.37 -2.14
CA LYS A 176 -11.84 -3.61 -0.80
C LYS A 176 -12.73 -4.85 -0.77
N GLY A 177 -13.56 -5.04 -1.79
CA GLY A 177 -14.39 -6.23 -1.97
C GLY A 177 -13.56 -7.51 -2.06
N ALA A 178 -12.41 -7.45 -2.71
CA ALA A 178 -11.47 -8.57 -2.85
C ALA A 178 -10.62 -8.86 -1.60
N GLY A 179 -10.57 -7.96 -0.62
CA GLY A 179 -9.85 -8.19 0.64
C GLY A 179 -8.68 -7.24 0.92
N ALA A 180 -8.42 -6.25 0.05
CA ALA A 180 -7.52 -5.16 0.39
C ALA A 180 -8.07 -4.39 1.58
N LEU A 181 -7.19 -4.08 2.54
CA LEU A 181 -7.51 -3.38 3.77
C LEU A 181 -7.48 -1.86 3.52
N PRO A 182 -8.58 -1.14 3.79
CA PRO A 182 -8.60 0.30 3.68
C PRO A 182 -7.64 0.97 4.67
N SER A 183 -6.87 1.95 4.21
CA SER A 183 -6.16 2.89 5.08
C SER A 183 -6.07 4.27 4.40
N SER A 184 -5.50 5.25 5.10
CA SER A 184 -5.17 6.59 4.59
C SER A 184 -3.71 6.91 4.90
N THR A 185 -3.19 7.96 4.28
CA THR A 185 -1.79 8.34 4.44
C THR A 185 -1.47 8.62 5.92
N GLU A 186 -2.33 9.38 6.58
CA GLU A 186 -2.19 9.69 8.01
C GLU A 186 -2.36 8.43 8.88
N ALA A 187 -3.38 7.60 8.62
CA ALA A 187 -3.61 6.39 9.39
C ALA A 187 -2.43 5.41 9.30
N ALA A 188 -1.89 5.18 8.10
CA ALA A 188 -0.72 4.33 7.88
C ALA A 188 0.52 4.88 8.61
N LEU A 189 0.71 6.20 8.61
CA LEU A 189 1.81 6.86 9.30
C LEU A 189 1.74 6.64 10.81
N TYR A 190 0.60 6.89 11.44
CA TYR A 190 0.43 6.66 12.88
C TYR A 190 0.49 5.18 13.24
N GLU A 191 -0.03 4.29 12.39
CA GLU A 191 0.02 2.85 12.62
C GLU A 191 1.45 2.30 12.56
N LEU A 192 2.27 2.79 11.61
CA LEU A 192 3.69 2.42 11.49
C LEU A 192 4.56 2.98 12.62
N LEU A 193 4.30 4.21 13.05
CA LEU A 193 5.05 4.82 14.15
C LEU A 193 4.74 4.16 15.49
N GLY A 194 3.48 3.79 15.73
CA GLY A 194 3.03 3.05 16.91
C GLY A 194 3.10 3.79 18.26
N GLU A 195 4.00 4.77 18.40
CA GLU A 195 4.26 5.53 19.62
C GLU A 195 4.51 7.01 19.31
N ALA A 196 3.86 7.89 20.07
CA ALA A 196 4.05 9.33 19.97
C ALA A 196 5.31 9.79 20.73
N GLY A 197 5.88 10.93 20.35
CA GLY A 197 7.02 11.55 21.05
C GLY A 197 8.40 10.98 20.69
N THR A 198 8.46 9.93 19.86
CA THR A 198 9.72 9.42 19.29
C THR A 198 10.36 10.44 18.34
N ASP A 199 11.66 10.29 18.05
CA ASP A 199 12.34 11.13 17.05
C ASP A 199 11.73 10.97 15.65
N ASP A 200 11.26 9.77 15.36
CA ASP A 200 10.55 9.41 14.13
C ASP A 200 9.22 10.12 14.04
N PHE A 201 8.43 10.07 15.11
CA PHE A 201 7.19 10.81 15.21
C PHE A 201 7.40 12.32 15.03
N ARG A 202 8.37 12.91 15.74
CA ARG A 202 8.64 14.37 15.68
C ARG A 202 9.03 14.83 14.29
N ALA A 203 9.88 14.06 13.60
CA ALA A 203 10.29 14.35 12.24
C ALA A 203 9.13 14.22 11.23
N MET A 204 8.24 13.25 11.44
CA MET A 204 7.10 13.01 10.56
C MET A 204 5.93 13.98 10.78
N LEU A 205 5.79 14.56 11.98
CA LEU A 205 4.72 15.50 12.32
C LEU A 205 4.73 16.76 11.42
N ALA A 206 5.90 17.16 10.92
CA ALA A 206 6.05 18.29 10.00
C ALA A 206 5.46 18.01 8.60
N LEU A 207 5.24 16.74 8.24
CA LEU A 207 4.69 16.34 6.94
C LEU A 207 3.16 16.21 6.95
N VAL A 208 2.57 16.03 8.14
CA VAL A 208 1.12 15.84 8.33
C VAL A 208 0.38 17.19 8.48
N LYS A 209 1.08 18.25 8.91
CA LYS A 209 0.54 19.61 9.03
C LYS A 209 0.52 20.34 7.69
#